data_AF-A0A2D4K3H7-F1
#
_entry.id   AF-A0A2D4K3H7-F1
#
_cell.length_a   1.000
_cell.length_b   1.000
_cell.length_c   1.000
_cell.angle_alpha   90.00
_cell.angle_beta   90.00
_cell.angle_gamma   90.00
#
_symmetry.space_group_name_H-M   'P 1'
#
loop_
_entity.id
_entity.type
_entity.pdbx_description
1 polymer ?
#
loop_
_entity_poly.entity_id
_entity_poly.type
_entity_poly.pdbx_seq_one_letter_code
_entity_poly.pdbx_strand_id
1 'polypeptide(L)'
;VHPQLHSDYLLHLAEVKAKYNNHVRAVRHLVQNLRLIKSATEIERMKFAAKITSQAFVETMFTSKAPVDEAFLYAKFEFECRARGADILAYPPVVAGGNRSNTLHYVKNNQLIKDGEMVLLDGGCEYSGYVSDITRTWPINGRFTSPQAELYQAILEVQKSCLRL
;
A
#
# COMPACT_ATOMS: atom_id res chain seq x y z
N VAL A 1 13.72 5.07 -39.63
CA VAL A 1 12.81 6.21 -39.35
C VAL A 1 12.94 7.17 -40.53
N HIS A 2 11.87 7.37 -41.31
CA HIS A 2 11.92 8.05 -42.61
C HIS A 2 12.17 9.57 -42.41
N PRO A 3 13.29 10.14 -42.88
CA PRO A 3 13.61 11.56 -42.67
C PRO A 3 12.56 12.50 -43.29
N GLN A 4 11.97 12.10 -44.43
CA GLN A 4 10.90 12.87 -45.10
C GLN A 4 9.61 12.93 -44.27
N LEU A 5 9.17 11.83 -43.66
CA LEU A 5 7.98 11.84 -42.77
C LEU A 5 8.18 12.75 -41.54
N HIS A 6 9.40 12.86 -41.03
CA HIS A 6 9.71 13.78 -39.94
C HIS A 6 9.61 15.24 -40.41
N SER A 7 10.18 15.54 -41.59
CA SER A 7 10.14 16.87 -42.19
C SER A 7 8.70 17.32 -42.51
N ASP A 8 7.93 16.49 -43.21
CA ASP A 8 6.61 16.86 -43.74
C ASP A 8 5.57 17.13 -42.63
N TYR A 9 5.67 16.44 -41.49
CA TYR A 9 4.72 16.57 -40.40
C TYR A 9 5.19 17.51 -39.28
N LEU A 10 6.49 17.54 -38.95
CA LEU A 10 6.96 18.34 -37.81
C LEU A 10 7.28 19.78 -38.18
N LEU A 11 7.60 20.09 -39.45
CA LEU A 11 7.73 21.49 -39.87
C LEU A 11 6.40 22.23 -39.71
N HIS A 12 5.30 21.62 -40.15
CA HIS A 12 3.97 22.22 -40.00
C HIS A 12 3.58 22.40 -38.52
N LEU A 13 3.84 21.39 -37.67
CA LEU A 13 3.61 21.51 -36.23
C LEU A 13 4.49 22.57 -35.57
N ALA A 14 5.75 22.71 -36.01
CA ALA A 14 6.68 23.72 -35.53
C ALA A 14 6.26 25.13 -35.96
N GLU A 15 5.80 25.31 -37.20
CA GLU A 15 5.27 26.58 -37.71
C GLU A 15 3.99 27.00 -36.99
N VAL A 16 3.05 26.07 -36.79
CA VAL A 16 1.83 26.33 -36.00
C VAL A 16 2.20 26.68 -34.55
N LYS A 17 3.15 25.98 -33.93
CA LYS A 17 3.65 26.29 -32.59
C LYS A 17 4.37 27.65 -32.53
N ALA A 18 5.06 28.06 -33.59
CA ALA A 18 5.75 29.34 -33.66
C ALA A 18 4.79 30.52 -33.93
N LYS A 19 3.71 30.28 -34.69
CA LYS A 19 2.69 31.28 -35.05
C LYS A 19 1.74 31.61 -33.91
N TYR A 20 1.49 30.68 -33.00
CA TYR A 20 0.63 30.87 -31.84
C TYR A 20 1.47 30.84 -30.56
N ASN A 21 1.40 31.90 -29.75
CA ASN A 21 2.02 31.96 -28.42
C ASN A 21 1.24 31.13 -27.39
N ASN A 22 0.78 29.95 -27.79
CA ASN A 22 -0.08 29.07 -27.02
C ASN A 22 0.75 27.90 -26.49
N HIS A 23 1.06 27.96 -25.20
CA HIS A 23 1.81 26.91 -24.53
C HIS A 23 0.86 25.84 -24.00
N VAL A 24 1.18 24.57 -24.27
CA VAL A 24 0.54 23.45 -23.58
C VAL A 24 0.77 23.61 -22.08
N ARG A 25 -0.32 23.68 -21.29
CA ARG A 25 -0.26 23.77 -19.83
C ARG A 25 -0.55 22.41 -19.22
N ALA A 26 0.24 22.02 -18.23
CA ALA A 26 0.02 20.78 -17.51
C ALA A 26 -1.26 20.88 -16.66
N VAL A 27 -2.22 19.99 -16.90
CA VAL A 27 -3.48 19.94 -16.13
C VAL A 27 -3.36 19.08 -14.85
N ARG A 28 -2.22 18.40 -14.66
CA ARG A 28 -2.00 17.43 -13.57
C ARG A 28 -2.36 18.00 -12.19
N HIS A 29 -1.89 19.22 -11.88
CA HIS A 29 -2.12 19.84 -10.58
C HIS A 29 -3.60 20.17 -10.34
N LEU A 30 -4.33 20.54 -11.40
CA LEU A 30 -5.77 20.79 -11.32
C LEU A 30 -6.52 19.50 -11.02
N VAL A 31 -6.17 18.41 -11.71
CA VAL A 31 -6.75 17.07 -11.46
C VAL A 31 -6.41 16.54 -10.07
N GLN A 32 -5.19 16.78 -9.58
CA GLN A 32 -4.79 16.40 -8.22
C GLN A 32 -5.60 17.15 -7.15
N ASN A 33 -5.87 18.44 -7.34
CA ASN A 33 -6.72 19.22 -6.44
C ASN A 33 -8.15 18.67 -6.39
N LEU A 34 -8.70 18.23 -7.54
CA LEU A 34 -10.01 17.56 -7.57
C LEU A 34 -9.97 16.21 -6.82
N ARG A 35 -8.95 15.38 -7.07
CA ARG A 35 -8.78 14.07 -6.41
C ARG A 35 -8.49 14.17 -4.91
N LEU A 36 -8.08 15.35 -4.41
CA LEU A 36 -7.79 15.54 -2.99
C LEU A 36 -9.07 15.40 -2.16
N ILE A 37 -10.18 16.01 -2.62
CA ILE A 37 -11.47 16.02 -1.95
C ILE A 37 -12.36 14.92 -2.55
N LYS A 38 -12.65 13.89 -1.76
CA LYS A 38 -13.41 12.72 -2.22
C LYS A 38 -14.90 12.99 -2.13
N SER A 39 -15.64 12.60 -3.15
CA SER A 39 -17.10 12.51 -3.08
C SER A 39 -17.54 11.36 -2.16
N ALA A 40 -18.81 11.36 -1.77
CA ALA A 40 -19.37 10.31 -0.92
C ALA A 40 -19.19 8.90 -1.51
N THR A 41 -19.38 8.75 -2.83
CA THR A 41 -19.21 7.45 -3.52
C THR A 41 -17.77 6.95 -3.45
N GLU A 42 -16.79 7.84 -3.58
CA GLU A 42 -15.36 7.50 -3.49
C GLU A 42 -14.98 7.07 -2.07
N ILE A 43 -15.50 7.76 -1.06
CA ILE A 43 -15.32 7.37 0.35
C ILE A 43 -15.89 5.96 0.59
N GLU A 44 -17.06 5.63 0.02
CA GLU A 44 -17.61 4.28 0.14
C GLU A 44 -16.74 3.22 -0.56
N ARG A 45 -16.10 3.55 -1.70
CA ARG A 45 -15.11 2.65 -2.32
C ARG A 45 -13.89 2.45 -1.43
N MET A 46 -13.34 3.52 -0.86
CA MET A 46 -12.19 3.45 0.07
C MET A 46 -12.53 2.63 1.33
N LYS A 47 -13.71 2.81 1.91
CA LYS A 47 -14.19 2.01 3.05
C LYS A 47 -14.28 0.52 2.69
N PHE A 48 -14.73 0.20 1.48
CA PHE A 48 -14.80 -1.19 1.04
C PHE A 48 -13.42 -1.81 0.87
N ALA A 49 -12.47 -1.10 0.25
CA ALA A 49 -11.07 -1.53 0.17
C ALA A 49 -10.48 -1.75 1.58
N ALA A 50 -10.69 -0.82 2.50
CA ALA A 50 -10.24 -0.94 3.88
C ALA A 50 -10.87 -2.14 4.62
N LYS A 51 -12.15 -2.46 4.34
CA LYS A 51 -12.83 -3.64 4.90
C LYS A 51 -12.21 -4.93 4.40
N ILE A 52 -11.95 -5.05 3.10
CA ILE A 52 -11.27 -6.22 2.52
C ILE A 52 -9.93 -6.44 3.21
N THR A 53 -9.09 -5.40 3.23
CA THR A 53 -7.75 -5.44 3.82
C THR A 53 -7.80 -5.77 5.31
N SER A 54 -8.71 -5.17 6.07
CA SER A 54 -8.88 -5.46 7.49
C SER A 54 -9.22 -6.93 7.74
N GLN A 55 -10.08 -7.53 6.92
CA GLN A 55 -10.40 -8.97 7.01
C GLN A 55 -9.21 -9.84 6.61
N ALA A 56 -8.44 -9.45 5.59
CA ALA A 56 -7.22 -10.16 5.21
C ALA A 56 -6.18 -10.16 6.34
N PHE A 57 -6.01 -9.05 7.06
CA PHE A 57 -5.19 -8.98 8.27
C PHE A 57 -5.67 -9.94 9.36
N VAL A 58 -6.98 -9.94 9.66
CA VAL A 58 -7.55 -10.82 10.69
C VAL A 58 -7.27 -12.29 10.38
N GLU A 59 -7.47 -12.72 9.14
CA GLU A 59 -7.21 -14.10 8.72
C GLU A 59 -5.71 -14.46 8.72
N THR A 60 -4.85 -13.50 8.36
CA THR A 60 -3.39 -13.68 8.39
C THR A 60 -2.90 -13.81 9.84
N MET A 61 -3.44 -13.00 10.75
CA MET A 61 -3.18 -13.12 12.20
C MET A 61 -3.71 -14.45 12.75
N PHE A 62 -4.94 -14.84 12.39
CA PHE A 62 -5.57 -16.09 12.85
C PHE A 62 -4.79 -17.34 12.46
N THR A 63 -4.15 -17.33 11.28
CA THR A 63 -3.35 -18.45 10.77
C THR A 63 -1.86 -18.36 11.11
N SER A 64 -1.43 -17.29 11.78
CA SER A 64 -0.04 -17.11 12.21
C SER A 64 0.34 -18.13 13.28
N LYS A 65 1.51 -18.75 13.13
CA LYS A 65 2.09 -19.68 14.09
C LYS A 65 3.61 -19.60 14.03
N ALA A 66 4.28 -19.89 15.14
CA ALA A 66 5.74 -19.93 15.18
C ALA A 66 6.28 -21.35 14.87
N PRO A 67 7.42 -21.46 14.16
CA PRO A 67 7.96 -20.47 13.24
C PRO A 67 7.12 -20.42 11.95
N VAL A 68 7.26 -19.35 11.16
CA VAL A 68 6.61 -19.21 9.85
C VAL A 68 7.45 -18.36 8.92
N ASP A 69 7.41 -18.66 7.63
CA ASP A 69 8.07 -17.84 6.62
C ASP A 69 7.29 -16.54 6.37
N GLU A 70 8.00 -15.44 6.19
CA GLU A 70 7.42 -14.17 5.73
C GLU A 70 6.65 -14.37 4.41
N ALA A 71 7.16 -15.22 3.52
CA ALA A 71 6.52 -15.56 2.26
C ALA A 71 5.15 -16.22 2.44
N PHE A 72 4.96 -17.02 3.51
CA PHE A 72 3.66 -17.62 3.81
C PHE A 72 2.64 -16.57 4.22
N LEU A 73 3.03 -15.63 5.11
CA LEU A 73 2.13 -14.56 5.54
C LEU A 73 1.81 -13.60 4.39
N TYR A 74 2.77 -13.31 3.50
CA TYR A 74 2.52 -12.59 2.26
C TYR A 74 1.45 -13.35 1.43
N ALA A 75 1.71 -14.61 1.07
CA ALA A 75 0.80 -15.39 0.25
C ALA A 75 -0.62 -15.49 0.86
N LYS A 76 -0.71 -15.68 2.18
CA LYS A 76 -1.98 -15.68 2.91
C LYS A 76 -2.68 -14.33 2.81
N PHE A 77 -1.99 -13.23 3.09
CA PHE A 77 -2.57 -11.89 3.02
C PHE A 77 -3.08 -11.56 1.60
N GLU A 78 -2.28 -11.85 0.57
CA GLU A 78 -2.68 -11.64 -0.82
C GLU A 78 -3.90 -12.50 -1.19
N PHE A 79 -3.89 -13.78 -0.83
CA PHE A 79 -5.00 -14.69 -1.06
C PHE A 79 -6.29 -14.14 -0.46
N GLU A 80 -6.26 -13.69 0.80
CA GLU A 80 -7.44 -13.18 1.49
C GLU A 80 -7.97 -11.87 0.89
N CYS A 81 -7.07 -10.99 0.42
CA CYS A 81 -7.46 -9.79 -0.33
C CYS A 81 -8.18 -10.17 -1.64
N ARG A 82 -7.56 -11.03 -2.45
CA ARG A 82 -8.11 -11.47 -3.75
C ARG A 82 -9.42 -12.24 -3.61
N ALA A 83 -9.49 -13.16 -2.65
CA ALA A 83 -10.68 -13.96 -2.38
C ALA A 83 -11.89 -13.10 -1.97
N ARG A 84 -11.67 -11.88 -1.47
CA ARG A 84 -12.73 -10.90 -1.13
C ARG A 84 -12.99 -9.88 -2.23
N GLY A 85 -12.44 -10.08 -3.42
CA GLY A 85 -12.72 -9.27 -4.60
C GLY A 85 -11.84 -8.03 -4.75
N ALA A 86 -10.69 -7.96 -4.09
CA ALA A 86 -9.68 -6.97 -4.45
C ALA A 86 -9.14 -7.23 -5.87
N ASP A 87 -8.93 -6.16 -6.64
CA ASP A 87 -8.41 -6.24 -8.00
C ASP A 87 -6.93 -6.69 -7.98
N ILE A 88 -6.14 -5.99 -7.15
CA ILE A 88 -4.72 -6.20 -6.93
C ILE A 88 -4.33 -5.80 -5.50
N LEU A 89 -3.10 -6.09 -5.11
CA LEU A 89 -2.46 -5.38 -4.01
C LEU A 89 -2.08 -3.97 -4.45
N ALA A 90 -2.27 -2.98 -3.57
CA ALA A 90 -2.03 -1.58 -3.89
C ALA A 90 -0.53 -1.25 -4.00
N TYR A 91 0.32 -2.00 -3.31
CA TYR A 91 1.77 -1.88 -3.29
C TYR A 91 2.39 -3.22 -2.86
N PRO A 92 3.70 -3.45 -3.11
CA PRO A 92 4.40 -4.62 -2.59
C PRO A 92 4.34 -4.62 -1.05
N PRO A 93 3.71 -5.64 -0.41
CA PRO A 93 3.60 -5.65 1.04
C PRO A 93 4.96 -5.72 1.71
N VAL A 94 5.08 -5.11 2.88
CA VAL A 94 6.17 -5.39 3.82
C VAL A 94 5.71 -6.53 4.71
N VAL A 95 6.46 -7.63 4.76
CA VAL A 95 6.28 -8.70 5.74
C VAL A 95 7.61 -8.94 6.42
N ALA A 96 7.82 -8.27 7.54
CA ALA A 96 9.12 -8.20 8.19
C ALA A 96 9.06 -8.81 9.59
N GLY A 97 9.79 -9.91 9.81
CA GLY A 97 9.95 -10.54 11.12
C GLY A 97 11.14 -10.01 11.92
N GLY A 98 10.99 -9.95 13.24
CA GLY A 98 12.08 -9.63 14.16
C GLY A 98 12.77 -8.30 13.85
N ASN A 99 14.11 -8.29 13.81
CA ASN A 99 14.89 -7.07 13.52
C ASN A 99 14.66 -6.51 12.11
N ARG A 100 14.12 -7.31 11.17
CA ARG A 100 13.87 -6.84 9.79
C ARG A 100 12.75 -5.79 9.75
N SER A 101 11.88 -5.76 10.77
CA SER A 101 10.88 -4.70 10.96
C SER A 101 11.49 -3.30 11.08
N ASN A 102 12.79 -3.20 11.40
CA ASN A 102 13.52 -1.92 11.42
C ASN A 102 13.99 -1.45 10.02
N THR A 103 13.76 -2.25 8.97
CA THR A 103 14.00 -1.86 7.57
C THR A 103 12.69 -1.39 6.95
N LEU A 104 12.51 -0.06 6.83
CA LEU A 104 11.22 0.55 6.49
C LEU A 104 10.56 0.02 5.21
N HIS A 105 11.33 -0.18 4.14
CA HIS A 105 10.84 -0.72 2.86
C HIS A 105 11.31 -2.16 2.62
N TYR A 106 11.20 -3.02 3.63
CA TYR A 106 11.53 -4.43 3.52
C TYR A 106 10.48 -5.19 2.71
N VAL A 107 10.74 -5.37 1.41
CA VAL A 107 9.81 -6.09 0.50
C VAL A 107 10.35 -7.45 0.03
N LYS A 108 11.46 -7.92 0.63
CA LYS A 108 12.08 -9.21 0.27
C LYS A 108 11.24 -10.39 0.73
N ASN A 109 10.61 -10.28 1.91
CA ASN A 109 9.61 -11.20 2.47
C ASN A 109 9.98 -12.68 2.34
N ASN A 110 11.23 -13.03 2.63
CA ASN A 110 11.79 -14.35 2.32
C ASN A 110 12.61 -14.96 3.46
N GLN A 111 12.44 -14.46 4.68
CA GLN A 111 13.11 -14.98 5.86
C GLN A 111 12.11 -15.67 6.80
N LEU A 112 12.65 -16.59 7.60
CA LEU A 112 11.89 -17.26 8.66
C LEU A 112 11.67 -16.28 9.82
N ILE A 113 10.44 -16.25 10.35
CA ILE A 113 10.05 -15.57 11.58
C ILE A 113 10.08 -16.61 12.69
N LYS A 114 10.91 -16.39 13.70
CA LYS A 114 11.17 -17.34 14.79
C LYS A 114 10.14 -17.21 15.91
N ASP A 115 10.03 -18.24 16.74
CA ASP A 115 9.28 -18.14 17.99
C ASP A 115 9.85 -17.01 18.86
N GLY A 116 8.96 -16.27 19.52
CA GLY A 116 9.27 -15.07 20.28
C GLY A 116 9.49 -13.81 19.44
N GLU A 117 9.56 -13.86 18.11
CA GLU A 117 9.62 -12.66 17.26
C GLU A 117 8.21 -12.09 16.98
N MET A 118 8.16 -10.79 16.73
CA MET A 118 6.99 -10.15 16.12
C MET A 118 7.14 -10.07 14.61
N VAL A 119 6.02 -9.94 13.91
CA VAL A 119 5.98 -9.53 12.50
C VAL A 119 5.34 -8.16 12.39
N LEU A 120 5.93 -7.29 11.56
CA LEU A 120 5.29 -6.09 11.03
C LEU A 120 4.82 -6.41 9.61
N LEU A 121 3.52 -6.36 9.38
CA LEU A 121 2.93 -6.48 8.05
C LEU A 121 2.34 -5.13 7.64
N ASP A 122 2.87 -4.56 6.58
CA ASP A 122 2.31 -3.41 5.86
C ASP A 122 1.70 -3.88 4.55
N GLY A 123 0.40 -3.73 4.40
CA GLY A 123 -0.31 -4.27 3.26
C GLY A 123 -1.63 -3.58 3.01
N GLY A 124 -1.95 -3.46 1.73
CA GLY A 124 -3.17 -2.83 1.28
C GLY A 124 -3.62 -3.40 -0.07
N CYS A 125 -4.92 -3.45 -0.28
CA CYS A 125 -5.50 -3.83 -1.56
C CYS A 125 -6.01 -2.61 -2.34
N GLU A 126 -6.15 -2.78 -3.65
CA GLU A 126 -6.93 -1.91 -4.51
C GLU A 126 -8.30 -2.53 -4.77
N TYR A 127 -9.34 -1.70 -4.74
CA TYR A 127 -10.69 -2.05 -5.15
C TYR A 127 -11.33 -0.91 -5.94
N SER A 128 -11.71 -1.19 -7.19
CA SER A 128 -12.30 -0.20 -8.11
C SER A 128 -11.46 1.07 -8.24
N GLY A 129 -10.13 0.95 -8.29
CA GLY A 129 -9.18 2.06 -8.39
C GLY A 129 -8.94 2.86 -7.10
N TYR A 130 -9.53 2.46 -5.96
CA TYR A 130 -9.26 3.04 -4.64
C TYR A 130 -8.48 2.06 -3.78
N VAL A 131 -7.49 2.58 -3.05
CA VAL A 131 -6.57 1.76 -2.25
C VAL A 131 -6.85 1.88 -0.76
N SER A 132 -6.57 0.81 -0.05
CA SER A 132 -6.32 0.83 1.39
C SER A 132 -4.82 0.76 1.65
N ASP A 133 -4.38 1.22 2.81
CA ASP A 133 -3.00 1.20 3.27
C ASP A 133 -3.03 1.00 4.79
N ILE A 134 -2.59 -0.16 5.26
CA ILE A 134 -2.73 -0.59 6.65
C ILE A 134 -1.47 -1.31 7.09
N THR A 135 -0.91 -0.89 8.22
CA THR A 135 0.16 -1.61 8.92
C THR A 135 -0.34 -2.20 10.24
N ARG A 136 0.05 -3.44 10.55
CA ARG A 136 -0.13 -4.06 11.88
C ARG A 136 1.12 -4.81 12.31
N THR A 137 1.35 -4.85 13.62
CA THR A 137 2.47 -5.58 14.23
C THR A 137 1.93 -6.51 15.30
N TRP A 138 2.32 -7.80 15.28
CA TRP A 138 1.87 -8.78 16.27
C TRP A 138 2.95 -9.84 16.55
N PRO A 139 2.93 -10.47 17.75
CA PRO A 139 3.80 -11.61 18.07
C PRO A 139 3.36 -12.85 17.30
N ILE A 140 4.31 -13.54 16.67
CA ILE A 140 3.97 -14.64 15.76
C ILE A 140 3.46 -15.90 16.47
N ASN A 141 3.78 -16.03 17.75
CA ASN A 141 3.25 -17.06 18.65
C ASN A 141 1.98 -16.64 19.40
N GLY A 142 1.43 -15.46 19.08
CA GLY A 142 0.18 -14.95 19.65
C GLY A 142 0.28 -14.32 21.04
N ARG A 143 1.48 -14.20 21.64
CA ARG A 143 1.66 -13.58 22.96
C ARG A 143 2.80 -12.57 22.96
N PHE A 144 2.49 -11.34 23.35
CA PHE A 144 3.52 -10.32 23.54
C PHE A 144 4.37 -10.67 24.77
N THR A 145 5.68 -10.57 24.63
CA THR A 145 6.58 -10.43 25.79
C THR A 145 6.42 -9.04 26.43
N SER A 146 6.88 -8.86 27.66
CA SER A 146 6.86 -7.56 28.33
C SER A 146 7.48 -6.42 27.48
N PRO A 147 8.73 -6.53 26.98
CA PRO A 147 9.32 -5.45 26.19
C PRO A 147 8.59 -5.19 24.86
N GLN A 148 8.03 -6.23 24.22
CA GLN A 148 7.22 -6.06 23.02
C GLN A 148 5.92 -5.32 23.31
N ALA A 149 5.24 -5.67 24.41
CA ALA A 149 4.00 -5.02 24.83
C ALA A 149 4.22 -3.55 25.19
N GLU A 150 5.31 -3.23 25.90
CA GLU A 150 5.68 -1.86 26.27
C GLU A 150 5.85 -0.98 25.02
N LEU A 151 6.67 -1.42 24.06
CA LEU A 151 6.89 -0.68 22.82
C LEU A 151 5.61 -0.57 22.00
N TYR A 152 4.86 -1.67 21.85
CA TYR A 152 3.60 -1.67 21.11
C TYR A 152 2.59 -0.69 21.69
N GLN A 153 2.45 -0.68 23.02
CA GLN A 153 1.51 0.19 23.73
C GLN A 153 1.87 1.67 23.55
N ALA A 154 3.16 2.02 23.64
CA ALA A 154 3.63 3.39 23.39
C ALA A 154 3.25 3.88 21.98
N ILE A 155 3.46 3.05 20.95
CA ILE A 155 3.11 3.39 19.56
C ILE A 155 1.58 3.47 19.38
N LEU A 156 0.84 2.55 19.99
CA LEU A 156 -0.63 2.56 19.95
C LEU A 156 -1.21 3.84 20.58
N GLU A 157 -0.63 4.33 21.67
CA GLU A 157 -1.04 5.57 22.32
C GLU A 157 -0.79 6.80 21.46
N VAL A 158 0.37 6.87 20.80
CA VAL A 158 0.68 7.93 19.83
C VAL A 158 -0.33 7.88 18.68
N GLN A 159 -0.54 6.70 18.07
CA GLN A 159 -1.49 6.54 16.96
C GLN A 159 -2.91 6.97 17.36
N LYS A 160 -3.41 6.49 18.51
CA LYS A 160 -4.75 6.86 19.01
C LYS A 160 -4.86 8.36 19.27
N SER A 161 -3.79 9.01 19.70
CA SER A 161 -3.78 10.45 19.93
C SER A 161 -3.84 11.23 18.60
N CYS A 162 -3.11 10.79 17.58
CA CYS A 162 -3.20 11.38 16.24
C CYS A 162 -4.59 11.24 15.60
N LEU A 163 -5.28 10.11 15.82
CA LEU A 163 -6.63 9.89 15.29
C LEU A 163 -7.72 10.74 15.95
N ARG A 164 -7.42 11.41 17.08
CA ARG A 164 -8.35 12.32 17.78
C ARG A 164 -8.13 13.80 17.43
N LEU A 165 -7.10 14.14 16.66
CA LEU A 165 -6.85 15.50 16.15
C LEU A 165 -7.88 15.86 15.07
#